data_AF-A0A6P1BV34-F1
#
_entry.id   AF-A0A6P1BV34-F1
#
_cell.length_a   1.000
_cell.length_b   1.000
_cell.length_c   1.000
_cell.angle_alpha   90.00
_cell.angle_beta   90.00
_cell.angle_gamma   90.00
#
_symmetry.space_group_name_H-M   'P 1'
#
loop_
_entity.id
_entity.type
_entity.pdbx_description
1 polymer ?
#
loop_
_entity_poly.entity_id
_entity_poly.type
_entity_poly.pdbx_seq_one_letter_code
_entity_poly.pdbx_strand_id
1 'polypeptide(L)' 'MSVRKPAESSPESVARANRKRLTAEEGARAMAEVGRQAIEIRKNMARLRELRETREAAVASRLASLPAPASKKRARKLPR' A
#
# COMPACT_ATOMS: atom_id res chain seq x y z
N MET A 1 2.28 -40.29 43.27
CA MET A 1 2.28 -38.99 42.55
C MET A 1 3.58 -38.26 42.85
N SER A 2 4.63 -38.49 42.05
CA SER A 2 5.95 -37.90 42.30
C SER A 2 5.94 -36.43 41.90
N VAL A 3 5.84 -35.54 42.89
CA VAL A 3 6.13 -34.11 42.76
C VAL A 3 7.60 -33.99 42.38
N ARG A 4 7.90 -33.77 41.09
CA ARG A 4 9.26 -33.45 40.65
C ARG A 4 9.57 -32.06 41.17
N LYS A 5 10.49 -31.99 42.14
CA LYS A 5 11.08 -30.74 42.64
C LYS A 5 11.60 -29.91 41.46
N PRO A 6 11.56 -28.56 41.54
CA PRO A 6 12.12 -27.68 40.53
C PRO A 6 13.65 -27.73 40.64
N ALA A 7 14.25 -28.88 40.32
CA ALA A 7 15.66 -28.93 39.98
C ALA A 7 15.77 -28.20 38.65
N GLU A 8 16.40 -27.02 38.73
CA GLU A 8 16.85 -26.18 37.63
C GLU A 8 16.91 -26.94 36.31
N SER A 9 16.05 -26.54 35.38
CA SER A 9 16.00 -27.12 34.04
C SER A 9 17.43 -27.25 33.49
N SER A 10 17.81 -28.46 33.06
CA SER A 10 19.12 -28.73 32.46
C SER A 10 19.51 -27.60 31.49
N PRO A 11 20.79 -27.20 31.43
CA PRO A 11 21.25 -26.07 30.60
C PRO A 11 20.80 -26.18 29.14
N GLU A 12 20.66 -27.40 28.60
CA GLU A 12 20.09 -27.62 27.27
C GLU A 12 18.61 -27.24 27.16
N SER A 13 17.82 -27.51 28.19
CA SER A 13 16.40 -27.14 28.24
C SER A 13 16.24 -25.62 28.27
N VAL A 14 17.10 -24.91 28.99
CA VAL A 14 17.14 -23.44 29.00
C VAL A 14 17.54 -22.91 27.63
N ALA A 15 18.57 -23.47 27.01
CA ALA A 15 19.01 -23.09 25.67
C ALA A 15 17.91 -23.31 24.62
N ARG A 16 17.20 -24.44 24.67
CA ARG A 16 16.04 -24.71 23.79
C ARG A 16 14.89 -23.74 24.05
N ALA A 17 14.57 -23.43 25.30
CA ALA A 17 13.53 -22.45 25.63
C ALA A 17 13.88 -21.05 25.13
N ASN A 18 15.13 -20.62 25.28
CA ASN A 18 15.59 -19.31 24.79
C ASN A 18 15.54 -19.23 23.26
N ARG A 19 15.96 -20.28 22.55
CA ARG A 19 15.82 -20.33 21.08
C ARG A 19 14.36 -20.19 20.65
N LYS A 20 13.44 -20.91 21.29
CA LYS A 20 12.00 -20.80 21.00
C LYS A 20 11.47 -19.39 21.23
N ARG A 21 11.89 -18.73 22.32
CA ARG A 21 11.50 -17.34 22.60
C ARG A 21 11.99 -16.39 21.50
N LEU A 22 13.26 -16.49 21.12
CA LEU A 22 13.84 -15.67 20.05
C LEU A 22 13.10 -15.87 18.72
N THR A 23 12.83 -17.12 18.33
CA THR A 23 12.08 -17.40 17.09
C THR A 23 10.67 -16.82 17.12
N ALA A 24 10.00 -16.82 18.27
CA ALA A 24 8.66 -16.25 18.41
C ALA A 24 8.70 -14.71 18.35
N GLU A 25 9.69 -14.08 18.99
CA GLU A 25 9.90 -12.64 18.94
C GLU A 25 10.24 -12.16 17.52
N GLU A 26 11.13 -12.87 16.83
CA GLU A 26 11.51 -12.57 15.44
C GLU A 26 10.33 -12.76 14.50
N GLY A 27 9.54 -13.83 14.67
CA GLY A 27 8.31 -14.05 13.93
C GLY A 27 7.29 -12.91 14.12
N ALA A 28 7.11 -12.46 15.37
CA ALA A 28 6.23 -11.33 15.66
C ALA A 28 6.73 -10.02 15.03
N ARG A 29 8.04 -9.76 15.06
CA ARG A 29 8.66 -8.59 14.42
C ARG A 29 8.48 -8.62 12.90
N ALA A 30 8.68 -9.77 12.26
CA ALA A 30 8.50 -9.92 10.82
C ALA A 30 7.05 -9.63 10.40
N MET A 31 6.07 -10.16 11.13
CA MET A 31 4.65 -9.89 10.87
C MET A 31 4.30 -8.41 11.05
N ALA A 32 4.86 -7.76 12.08
CA ALA A 32 4.68 -6.33 12.31
C ALA A 32 5.31 -5.47 11.19
N GLU A 33 6.44 -5.88 10.63
CA GLU A 33 7.06 -5.19 9.49
C GLU A 33 6.22 -5.31 8.21
N VAL A 34 5.76 -6.51 7.88
CA VAL A 34 4.84 -6.72 6.75
C VAL A 34 3.59 -5.86 6.90
N GLY A 35 3.02 -5.79 8.11
CA GLY A 35 1.88 -4.92 8.42
C GLY A 35 2.19 -3.44 8.17
N ARG A 36 3.36 -2.95 8.59
CA ARG A 36 3.79 -1.56 8.35
C ARG A 36 3.95 -1.27 6.85
N GLN A 37 4.65 -2.14 6.11
CA GLN A 37 4.83 -2.00 4.67
C GLN A 37 3.48 -1.97 3.93
N ALA A 38 2.54 -2.84 4.30
CA ALA A 38 1.19 -2.85 3.71
C ALA A 38 0.41 -1.55 3.97
N ILE A 39 0.60 -0.90 5.13
CA ILE A 39 0.01 0.41 5.43
C ILE A 39 0.65 1.50 4.56
N GLU A 40 1.98 1.49 4.44
CA GLU A 40 2.72 2.46 3.63
C GLU A 40 2.34 2.40 2.15
N ILE A 41 2.23 1.19 1.58
CA ILE A 41 1.77 0.99 0.21
C ILE A 41 0.36 1.58 0.01
N ARG A 42 -0.57 1.32 0.94
CA ARG A 42 -1.93 1.87 0.85
C ARG A 42 -1.94 3.39 0.89
N LYS A 43 -1.15 4.00 1.78
CA LYS A 43 -0.98 5.46 1.86
C LYS A 43 -0.40 6.03 0.57
N ASN A 44 0.62 5.38 0.01
CA ASN A 44 1.24 5.79 -1.24
C ASN A 44 0.23 5.72 -2.40
N MET A 45 -0.54 4.63 -2.49
CA MET A 45 -1.59 4.47 -3.49
C MET A 45 -2.71 5.50 -3.36
N ALA A 46 -3.08 5.90 -2.14
CA ALA A 46 -4.01 7.01 -1.92
C ALA A 46 -3.43 8.33 -2.46
N ARG A 47 -2.20 8.67 -2.07
CA ARG A 47 -1.49 9.87 -2.56
C ARG A 47 -1.36 9.90 -4.07
N LEU A 48 -1.02 8.78 -4.71
CA LEU A 48 -0.90 8.70 -6.17
C LEU A 48 -2.25 8.90 -6.87
N ARG A 49 -3.37 8.46 -6.26
CA ARG A 49 -4.71 8.73 -6.79
C ARG A 49 -5.05 10.21 -6.70
N GLU A 50 -4.84 10.85 -5.56
CA GLU A 50 -5.03 12.31 -5.40
C GLU A 50 -4.20 13.11 -6.42
N LEU A 51 -2.93 12.71 -6.63
CA LEU A 51 -2.07 13.33 -7.63
C LEU A 51 -2.56 13.14 -9.07
N ARG A 52 -3.23 12.02 -9.38
CA ARG A 52 -3.84 11.79 -10.69
C ARG A 52 -5.09 12.64 -10.87
N GLU A 53 -5.99 12.61 -9.90
CA GLU A 53 -7.23 13.40 -9.92
C GLU A 53 -6.95 14.90 -10.05
N THR A 54 -5.97 15.43 -9.31
CA THR A 54 -5.56 16.84 -9.43
C THR A 54 -4.97 17.17 -10.79
N ARG A 55 -4.16 16.28 -11.37
CA ARG A 55 -3.64 16.43 -12.74
C ARG A 55 -4.75 16.39 -13.78
N GLU A 56 -5.66 15.45 -13.67
CA GLU A 56 -6.81 15.32 -14.57
C GLU A 56 -7.73 16.53 -14.49
N ALA A 57 -8.01 17.02 -13.28
CA ALA A 57 -8.77 18.26 -13.07
C ALA A 57 -8.08 19.47 -13.69
N ALA A 58 -6.76 19.59 -13.55
CA ALA A 58 -5.99 20.66 -14.18
C ALA A 58 -6.01 20.57 -15.72
N VAL A 59 -5.88 19.37 -16.29
CA VAL A 59 -5.99 19.13 -17.73
C VAL A 59 -7.40 19.44 -18.22
N ALA A 60 -8.43 18.96 -17.54
CA ALA A 60 -9.83 19.22 -17.88
C ALA A 60 -10.13 20.73 -17.82
N SER A 61 -9.67 21.43 -16.78
CA SER A 61 -9.79 22.89 -16.67
C SER A 61 -9.09 23.61 -17.82
N ARG A 62 -7.89 23.14 -18.22
CA ARG A 62 -7.16 23.70 -19.37
C ARG A 62 -7.91 23.46 -20.68
N LEU A 63 -8.45 22.26 -20.90
CA LEU A 63 -9.22 21.95 -22.10
C LEU A 63 -10.53 22.75 -22.15
N ALA A 64 -11.21 22.92 -21.02
CA ALA A 64 -12.42 23.75 -20.92
C ALA A 64 -12.15 25.23 -21.21
N SER A 65 -10.93 25.71 -20.93
CA SER A 65 -10.51 27.08 -21.25
C SER A 65 -10.14 27.29 -22.73
N LEU A 66 -10.00 26.21 -23.52
CA LEU A 66 -9.70 26.34 -24.94
C LEU A 66 -10.94 26.86 -25.69
N PRO A 67 -10.77 27.81 -26.63
CA PRO A 67 -11.88 28.31 -27.42
C PRO A 67 -12.49 27.17 -28.24
N ALA A 68 -13.82 27.14 -28.31
CA ALA A 68 -14.55 26.12 -29.07
C ALA A 68 -14.09 26.11 -30.54
N PRO A 69 -13.85 24.92 -31.14
CA PRO A 69 -13.42 24.85 -32.53
C PRO A 69 -14.47 25.49 -33.44
N ALA A 70 -14.03 26.37 -34.34
CA ALA A 70 -14.90 27.07 -35.27
C ALA A 70 -15.72 26.06 -36.09
N SER A 71 -17.05 26.18 -36.04
CA SER A 71 -17.94 25.31 -36.81
C SER A 71 -17.66 25.49 -38.31
N LYS A 72 -17.18 24.43 -38.97
CA LYS A 72 -17.01 24.43 -40.43
C LYS A 72 -18.38 24.45 -41.07
N LYS A 73 -18.79 25.59 -41.64
CA LYS A 73 -20.01 25.68 -42.45
C LYS A 73 -19.87 24.72 -43.65
N ARG A 74 -20.74 23.72 -43.73
CA ARG A 74 -20.89 22.87 -44.93
C ARG A 74 -21.29 23.75 -46.10
N ALA A 75 -20.44 23.86 -47.11
CA ALA A 75 -20.78 24.50 -48.37
C ALA A 75 -21.96 23.74 -49.00
N ARG A 76 -23.11 24.42 -49.15
CA ARG A 76 -24.25 23.87 -49.89
C ARG A 76 -23.83 23.74 -51.35
N LYS A 77 -23.91 22.53 -51.91
CA LYS A 77 -23.77 22.34 -53.37
C LYS A 77 -24.93 23.10 -54.04
N LEU A 78 -24.59 24.05 -54.90
CA LEU A 78 -25.57 24.75 -55.74
C LEU A 78 -26.16 23.74 -56.75
N PRO A 79 -27.49 23.71 -56.93
CA PRO A 79 -28.10 22.90 -57.97
C PRO A 79 -27.71 23.46 -59.34
N ARG A 80 -27.40 22.55 -60.26
CA ARG A 80 -26.94 22.84 -61.62
C ARG A 80 -28.12 23.04 -62.55
#